data_AF-A0A353ZQ60-F1
#
_entry.id   AF-A0A353ZQ60-F1
#
_cell.length_a   1.000
_cell.length_b   1.000
_cell.length_c   1.000
_cell.angle_alpha   90.00
_cell.angle_beta   90.00
_cell.angle_gamma   90.00
#
_symmetry.space_group_name_H-M   'P 1'
#
loop_
_entity.id
_entity.type
_entity.pdbx_description
1 polymer ?
#
loop_
_entity_poly.entity_id
_entity_poly.type
_entity_poly.pdbx_seq_one_letter_code
_entity_poly.pdbx_strand_id
1 'polypeptide(L)' 'MDSHPEYEYATVTVDNRRWQQARELKKLAKEGWQVLSVRPGTMFVGLSTTSTALRRRVLS' A
#
# COMPACT_ATOMS: atom_id res chain seq x y z
N MET A 1 21.72 -10.25 -19.45
CA MET A 1 21.48 -8.97 -18.73
C MET A 1 20.12 -9.09 -18.07
N ASP A 2 20.07 -9.78 -16.94
CA ASP A 2 18.84 -9.90 -16.15
C ASP A 2 18.79 -8.74 -15.15
N SER A 3 18.57 -7.53 -15.66
CA SER A 3 18.19 -6.41 -14.80
C SER A 3 16.74 -6.62 -14.37
N HIS A 4 16.52 -7.60 -13.50
CA HIS A 4 15.33 -7.59 -12.66
C HIS A 4 15.57 -6.44 -11.66
N PRO A 5 14.85 -5.32 -11.75
CA PRO A 5 14.96 -4.29 -10.73
C PRO A 5 14.69 -4.93 -9.37
N GLU A 6 15.62 -4.77 -8.43
CA GLU A 6 15.42 -5.22 -7.07
C GLU A 6 14.25 -4.42 -6.49
N TYR A 7 13.17 -5.11 -6.17
CA TYR A 7 11.99 -4.48 -5.60
C TYR A 7 12.01 -4.63 -4.08
N GLU A 8 11.95 -3.52 -3.36
CA GLU A 8 11.64 -3.53 -1.93
C GLU A 8 10.14 -3.68 -1.76
N TYR A 9 9.70 -4.69 -1.01
CA TYR A 9 8.31 -4.91 -0.67
C TYR A 9 8.07 -4.53 0.79
N ALA A 10 6.99 -3.79 1.04
CA ALA A 10 6.57 -3.47 2.39
C ALA A 10 5.05 -3.57 2.51
N THR A 11 4.58 -3.95 3.69
CA THR A 11 3.17 -3.91 4.06
C THR A 11 2.95 -2.76 5.03
N VAL A 12 1.97 -1.91 4.74
CA VAL A 12 1.57 -0.84 5.65
C VAL A 12 0.09 -0.91 5.97
N THR A 13 -0.23 -0.63 7.22
CA THR A 13 -1.60 -0.41 7.63
C THR A 13 -2.06 0.94 7.11
N VAL A 14 -3.17 0.97 6.38
CA VAL A 14 -3.84 2.17 5.90
C VAL A 14 -5.25 2.25 6.46
N ASP A 15 -5.76 3.46 6.67
CA ASP A 15 -7.13 3.65 7.11
C ASP A 15 -8.12 3.15 6.04
N ASN A 16 -9.24 2.56 6.45
CA ASN A 16 -10.28 2.08 5.54
C ASN A 16 -11.30 3.18 5.16
N ARG A 17 -11.26 4.33 5.85
CA ARG A 17 -12.07 5.50 5.48
C ARG A 17 -11.56 6.08 4.17
N ARG A 18 -12.40 6.07 3.13
CA ARG A 18 -12.08 6.50 1.75
C ARG A 18 -11.19 7.75 1.65
N TRP A 19 -11.50 8.78 2.44
CA TRP A 19 -10.75 10.05 2.44
C TRP A 19 -9.35 9.95 3.06
N GLN A 20 -9.21 9.22 4.17
CA GLN A 20 -7.93 9.01 4.83
C GLN A 20 -7.05 8.05 4.03
N GLN A 21 -7.65 6.99 3.51
CA GLN A 21 -6.99 6.03 2.62
C GLN A 21 -6.40 6.72 1.39
N ALA A 22 -7.17 7.57 0.70
CA ALA A 22 -6.69 8.29 -0.47
C ALA A 22 -5.51 9.22 -0.15
N ARG A 23 -5.51 9.87 1.03
CA ARG A 23 -4.39 10.70 1.49
C ARG A 23 -3.13 9.88 1.76
N GLU A 24 -3.27 8.75 2.43
CA GLU A 24 -2.15 7.85 2.74
C GLU A 24 -1.55 7.25 1.47
N LEU A 25 -2.37 6.72 0.56
CA LEU A 25 -1.93 6.20 -0.72
C LEU A 25 -1.22 7.28 -1.56
N LYS A 26 -1.71 8.52 -1.52
CA LYS A 26 -1.05 9.65 -2.21
C LYS A 26 0.29 10.04 -1.59
N LYS A 27 0.43 9.94 -0.26
CA LYS A 27 1.70 10.14 0.43
C LYS A 27 2.72 9.06 0.03
N LEU A 28 2.28 7.80 0.00
CA LEU A 28 3.09 6.66 -0.42
C LEU A 28 3.61 6.82 -1.86
N ALA A 29 2.73 7.22 -2.78
CA ALA A 29 3.12 7.47 -4.17
C ALA A 29 4.20 8.58 -4.30
N LYS A 30 4.14 9.63 -3.46
CA LYS A 30 5.17 10.68 -3.43
C LYS A 30 6.53 10.19 -2.93
N GLU A 31 6.55 9.21 -2.05
CA GLU A 31 7.77 8.58 -1.52
C GLU A 31 8.36 7.53 -2.49
N GLY A 32 7.77 7.36 -3.68
CA GLY A 32 8.20 6.39 -4.69
C GLY A 32 7.67 4.98 -4.45
N TRP A 33 6.74 4.81 -3.51
CA TRP A 33 6.07 3.53 -3.28
C TRP A 33 4.90 3.34 -4.22
N GLN A 34 4.94 2.25 -4.98
CA GLN A 34 3.82 1.78 -5.80
C GLN A 34 2.96 0.80 -5.01
N VAL A 35 1.68 1.09 -4.87
CA VAL A 35 0.72 0.21 -4.18
C VAL A 35 0.30 -0.90 -5.14
N LEU A 36 0.50 -2.16 -4.73
CA LEU A 36 0.18 -3.34 -5.52
C LEU A 36 -1.20 -3.89 -5.21
N SER A 37 -1.56 -3.95 -3.93
CA SER A 37 -2.86 -4.44 -3.50
C SER A 37 -3.23 -3.86 -2.15
N VAL A 38 -4.51 -3.59 -1.95
CA VAL A 38 -5.06 -3.21 -0.64
C VAL A 38 -6.02 -4.31 -0.20
N ARG A 39 -5.77 -4.90 0.96
CA ARG A 39 -6.62 -5.94 1.56
C ARG A 39 -7.30 -5.36 2.80
N PRO A 40 -8.62 -5.53 2.96
CA PRO A 40 -9.28 -5.14 4.20
C PRO A 40 -8.75 -5.99 5.37
N GLY A 41 -8.58 -5.37 6.55
CA GLY A 41 -8.08 -6.06 7.74
C GLY A 41 -9.03 -7.12 8.30
N THR A 42 -10.29 -7.13 7.84
CA THR A 42 -11.29 -8.15 8.18
C THR A 42 -12.11 -8.53 6.95
N MET A 43 -12.78 -9.69 7.00
CA MET A 43 -13.73 -10.11 5.94
C MET A 43 -14.90 -9.14 5.77
N PHE A 44 -15.21 -8.34 6.80
CA PHE A 44 -16.32 -7.40 6.79
C PHE A 44 -15.80 -5.98 6.59
N VAL A 45 -15.84 -5.51 5.34
CA VAL A 45 -15.32 -4.20 4.91
C VAL A 45 -15.88 -3.02 5.74
N GLY A 46 -17.06 -3.15 6.33
CA GLY A 46 -17.67 -2.12 7.20
C GLY A 46 -17.28 -2.16 8.68
N LEU A 47 -16.65 -3.24 9.16
CA LEU A 47 -16.26 -3.42 10.57
C LEU A 47 -14.78 -3.13 10.83
N SER A 48 -13.93 -3.17 9.80
CA SER A 48 -12.52 -2.82 9.95
C SER A 48 -12.29 -1.34 9.69
N THR A 49 -11.71 -0.65 10.68
CA THR A 49 -11.21 0.72 10.51
C THR A 49 -9.87 0.76 9.76
N THR A 50 -9.24 -0.39 9.54
CA THR A 50 -7.90 -0.50 8.92
C THR A 50 -7.85 -1.54 7.80
N SER A 51 -6.98 -1.31 6.84
CA SER A 51 -6.65 -2.18 5.71
C SER A 51 -5.14 -2.35 5.63
N THR A 52 -4.66 -3.42 5.01
CA THR A 52 -3.24 -3.64 4.73
C THR A 52 -2.97 -3.36 3.26
N ALA A 53 -2.14 -2.38 2.97
CA ALA A 53 -1.64 -2.11 1.63
C ALA A 53 -0.27 -2.77 1.44
N LEU A 54 -0.17 -3.63 0.44
CA LEU A 54 1.10 -4.12 -0.09
C LEU A 54 1.65 -3.09 -1.06
N ARG A 55 2.88 -2.65 -0.83
CA ARG A 55 3.58 -1.67 -1.68
C ARG A 55 4.93 -2.22 -2.12
N ARG A 56 5.38 -1.78 -3.29
CA ARG A 56 6.73 -2.03 -3.81
C ARG A 56 7.43 -0.71 -4.16
N ARG A 57 8.74 -0.66 -4.05
CA ARG A 57 9.59 0.42 -4.58
C ARG A 57 10.78 -0.19 -5.32
N VAL A 58 11.23 0.46 -6.38
CA VAL A 58 12.49 0.08 -7.05
C VAL A 58 13.66 0.52 -6.17
N LEU A 59 14.50 -0.42 -5.77
CA LEU A 59 15.80 -0.12 -5.21
C LEU A 59 16.67 0.38 -6.38
N SER A 60 17.00 1.67 -6.32
CA SER A 60 17.90 2.32 -7.28
C SER A 60 19.32 2.33 -6.74
#